data_AF-A0A966NAD5-F1
#
_entry.id   AF-A0A966NAD5-F1
#
_cell.length_a   1.000
_cell.length_b   1.000
_cell.length_c   1.000
_cell.angle_alpha   90.00
_cell.angle_beta   90.00
_cell.angle_gamma   90.00
#
_symmetry.space_group_name_H-M   'P 1'
#
loop_
_entity.id
_entity.type
_entity.pdbx_description
1 polymer ?
#
loop_
_entity_poly.entity_id
_entity_poly.type
_entity_poly.pdbx_seq_one_letter_code
_entity_poly.pdbx_strand_id
1 'polypeptide(L)' 'LWTPVFFGAYDLLGALVLILFLWIAILCYTASSYRIDKIAAYLFIPYLLWVSFATLLNFEYLRIN' A
#
# COMPACT_ATOMS: atom_id res chain seq x y z
N LEU A 1 7.14 1.80 -7.65
CA LEU A 1 6.64 0.98 -8.78
C LEU A 1 5.16 1.20 -9.07
N TRP A 2 4.30 1.42 -8.07
CA TRP A 2 2.87 1.65 -8.27
C TRP A 2 2.54 2.85 -9.18
N THR A 3 3.20 4.00 -8.95
CA THR A 3 2.92 5.25 -9.67
C THR A 3 3.02 5.14 -11.20
N PRO A 4 4.09 4.57 -11.80
CA PRO A 4 4.15 4.39 -13.26
C PRO A 4 3.15 3.36 -13.82
N VAL A 5 2.73 2.36 -13.03
CA VAL A 5 1.71 1.38 -13.49
C VAL A 5 0.32 2.01 -13.49
N PHE A 6 -0.01 2.77 -12.45
CA PHE A 6 -1.30 3.45 -12.32
C PHE A 6 -1.45 4.63 -13.28
N PHE A 7 -0.45 5.53 -13.35
CA PHE A 7 -0.52 6.75 -14.16
C PHE A 7 0.09 6.62 -15.56
N GLY A 8 1.03 5.70 -15.76
CA GLY A 8 1.75 5.55 -17.02
C GLY A 8 1.14 4.47 -17.92
N ALA A 9 0.97 3.26 -17.38
CA ALA A 9 0.41 2.13 -18.13
C ALA A 9 -1.14 2.09 -18.14
N TYR A 10 -1.80 2.92 -17.32
CA TYR A 10 -3.25 2.94 -17.12
C TYR A 10 -3.85 1.57 -16.75
N ASP A 11 -3.03 0.65 -16.24
CA ASP A 11 -3.46 -0.67 -15.81
C ASP A 11 -3.89 -0.62 -14.34
N LEU A 12 -5.18 -0.35 -14.15
CA LEU A 12 -5.80 -0.24 -12.83
C LEU A 12 -5.74 -1.56 -12.06
N LEU A 13 -5.96 -2.70 -12.72
CA LEU A 13 -5.90 -4.02 -12.09
C LEU A 13 -4.46 -4.36 -11.67
N GLY A 14 -3.49 -4.17 -12.56
CA GLY A 14 -2.07 -4.37 -12.25
C GLY A 14 -1.61 -3.48 -11.10
N ALA A 15 -2.02 -2.21 -11.10
CA ALA A 15 -1.71 -1.28 -10.02
C ALA A 15 -2.35 -1.70 -8.69
N LEU A 16 -3.58 -2.22 -8.70
CA LEU A 16 -4.27 -2.70 -7.50
C LEU A 16 -3.59 -3.93 -6.88
N VAL A 17 -3.19 -4.90 -7.72
CA VAL A 17 -2.40 -6.06 -7.26
C VAL A 17 -1.08 -5.61 -6.65
N LEU A 18 -0.38 -4.68 -7.30
CA LEU A 18 0.93 -4.20 -6.85
C LEU A 18 0.84 -3.45 -5.52
N ILE A 19 -0.19 -2.60 -5.33
CA ILE A 19 -0.37 -1.89 -4.06
C ILE A 19 -0.81 -2.82 -2.94
N LEU A 20 -1.60 -3.86 -3.22
CA LEU A 20 -1.94 -4.91 -2.24
C LEU A 20 -0.69 -5.66 -1.76
N PHE A 21 0.20 -6.06 -2.67
CA PHE A 21 1.48 -6.69 -2.30
C PHE A 21 2.33 -5.75 -1.44
N LEU A 22 2.41 -4.47 -1.80
CA LEU A 22 3.13 -3.47 -1.02
C LEU A 22 2.52 -3.33 0.39
N TRP A 23 1.19 -3.28 0.48
CA TRP A 23 0.46 -3.16 1.74
C TRP A 23 0.74 -4.34 2.68
N ILE A 24 0.69 -5.58 2.16
CA ILE A 24 1.03 -6.78 2.92
C ILE A 24 2.49 -6.76 3.38
N ALA A 25 3.43 -6.35 2.51
CA ALA A 25 4.84 -6.26 2.87
C ALA A 25 5.09 -5.27 4.01
N ILE A 26 4.44 -4.09 3.97
CA ILE A 26 4.52 -3.10 5.04
C ILE A 26 3.94 -3.67 6.33
N LEU A 27 2.77 -4.32 6.27
CA LEU A 27 2.13 -4.90 7.45
C LEU A 27 3.00 -5.99 8.09
N CYS A 28 3.60 -6.88 7.30
CA CYS A 28 4.56 -7.88 7.79
C CYS A 28 5.79 -7.22 8.44
N TYR A 29 6.34 -6.18 7.81
CA TYR A 29 7.47 -5.44 8.37
C TYR A 29 7.12 -4.76 9.69
N THR A 30 5.97 -4.08 9.77
CA THR A 30 5.48 -3.44 11.00
C THR A 30 5.27 -4.48 12.10
N ALA A 31 4.66 -5.63 11.80
CA ALA A 31 4.45 -6.70 12.77
C ALA A 31 5.75 -7.33 13.28
N SER A 32 6.75 -7.52 12.40
CA SER A 32 8.06 -8.03 12.78
C SER A 32 8.85 -7.02 13.61
N SER A 33 8.88 -5.76 13.18
CA SER A 33 9.55 -4.67 13.90
C SER A 33 8.90 -4.36 15.23
N TYR A 34 7.60 -4.61 15.41
CA TYR A 34 6.91 -4.40 16.69
C TYR A 34 7.53 -5.20 17.86
N ARG A 35 8.13 -6.37 17.58
CA ARG A 35 8.82 -7.19 18.59
C ARG A 35 10.23 -6.71 18.92
N ILE A 36 10.86 -5.94 18.03
CA ILE A 36 12.24 -5.49 18.15
C ILE A 36 12.28 -4.05 18.68
N ASP A 37 11.58 -3.14 18.01
CA ASP A 37 11.51 -1.72 18.35
C ASP A 37 10.10 -1.19 18.08
N LYS A 38 9.39 -0.90 19.18
CA LYS A 38 8.01 -0.39 19.14
C LYS A 38 7.95 0.99 18.50
N ILE A 39 8.95 1.85 18.70
CA ILE A 39 8.98 3.21 18.13
C ILE A 39 9.10 3.12 16.62
N ALA A 40 9.99 2.26 16.13
CA ALA A 40 10.12 2.00 14.70
C ALA A 40 8.78 1.49 14.11
N ALA A 41 8.10 0.57 14.78
CA ALA A 41 6.78 0.10 14.34
C ALA A 41 5.72 1.23 14.32
N TYR A 42 5.68 2.09 15.33
CA TYR A 42 4.76 3.24 15.37
C TYR A 42 5.00 4.24 14.22
N LEU A 43 6.24 4.46 13.80
CA LEU A 43 6.54 5.31 12.64
C LEU A 43 5.99 4.77 11.32
N PHE A 44 5.79 3.45 11.21
CA PHE A 44 5.21 2.83 10.01
C PHE A 44 3.68 2.84 10.00
N ILE A 45 3.01 3.10 11.12
CA ILE A 45 1.55 3.23 11.18
C ILE A 45 1.01 4.34 10.26
N PRO A 46 1.52 5.59 10.29
CA PRO A 46 1.03 6.64 9.37
C PRO A 46 1.29 6.27 7.91
N TYR A 47 2.36 5.54 7.62
CA TYR A 47 2.62 5.03 6.27
C TYR A 47 1.59 3.97 5.86
N LEU A 48 1.26 3.03 6.75
CA LEU A 48 0.26 2.00 6.49
C LEU A 48 -1.14 2.59 6.29
N LEU A 49 -1.51 3.61 7.07
CA LEU A 49 -2.74 4.41 6.87
C LEU A 49 -2.80 5.03 5.48
N TRP A 50 -1.70 5.64 5.03
CA TRP A 50 -1.61 6.23 3.70
C TRP A 50 -1.75 5.19 2.58
N VAL A 51 -1.06 4.04 2.69
CA VAL A 51 -1.16 2.98 1.67
C VAL A 51 -2.56 2.35 1.66
N SER A 52 -3.23 2.24 2.81
CA SER A 52 -4.66 1.84 2.86
C SER A 52 -5.54 2.80 2.06
N PHE A 53 -5.36 4.11 2.26
CA PHE A 53 -6.10 5.13 1.49
C PHE A 53 -5.81 5.03 0.00
N ALA A 54 -4.54 4.88 -0.40
CA ALA A 54 -4.17 4.72 -1.80
C ALA A 54 -4.73 3.43 -2.43
N THR A 55 -4.86 2.35 -1.66
CA THR A 55 -5.49 1.10 -2.11
C THR A 55 -6.98 1.28 -2.36
N LEU A 56 -7.68 1.96 -1.43
CA LEU A 56 -9.09 2.31 -1.60
C LEU A 56 -9.30 3.24 -2.80
N LEU A 57 -8.45 4.25 -2.96
CA LEU A 57 -8.49 5.15 -4.10
C LEU A 57 -8.38 4.38 -5.43
N ASN A 58 -7.40 3.48 -5.53
CA ASN A 58 -7.21 2.64 -6.71
C ASN A 58 -8.44 1.75 -6.98
N PHE A 59 -9.00 1.14 -5.94
CA PHE A 59 -10.20 0.32 -6.04
C PHE A 59 -11.42 1.13 -6.54
N GLU A 60 -11.65 2.33 -6.02
CA GLU A 60 -12.74 3.18 -6.51
C GLU A 60 -12.52 3.63 -7.96
N TYR A 61 -11.28 3.95 -8.35
CA TYR A 61 -10.97 4.23 -9.76
C TYR A 61 -11.25 3.04 -10.69
N LEU A 62 -10.96 1.81 -10.23
CA LEU A 62 -11.26 0.58 -10.96
C LEU A 62 -12.77 0.32 -11.03
N ARG A 63 -13.53 0.69 -10.00
CA ARG A 63 -14.98 0.49 -9.92
C ARG A 63 -15.76 1.47 -10.80
N ILE A 64 -15.24 2.69 -10.96
CA ILE A 64 -15.93 3.78 -11.68
C ILE A 64 -15.57 3.79 -13.18
N ASN A 65 -14.44 3.19 -13.58
CA ASN A 65 -14.13 2.91 -15.00
C ASN A 65 -14.79 1.62 -15.47
#